data_AF-A0A399PG77-F1
#
_entry.id   AF-A0A399PG77-F1
#
_cell.length_a   1.000
_cell.length_b   1.000
_cell.length_c   1.000
_cell.angle_alpha   90.00
_cell.angle_beta   90.00
_cell.angle_gamma   90.00
#
_symmetry.space_group_name_H-M   'P 1'
#
loop_
_entity.id
_entity.type
_entity.pdbx_description
1 polymer ?
#
loop_
_entity_poly.entity_id
_entity_poly.type
_entity_poly.pdbx_seq_one_letter_code
_entity_poly.pdbx_strand_id
1 'polypeptide(L)'
;GDRIPRLVAIAGSAVVLGLVGRVALGASALLAVWILAAVVRNVALQVQGAPLTAVWQERVPPGRQGAVLGAKKLLGQGFYPPAVLLGGALTVALHPLGQETALRVVIIAGGLGEALVGVAMLRSRGIRALLAPAAAGRTAA
;
A
#
# COMPACT_ATOMS: atom_id res chain seq x y z
N GLY A 1 23.11 12.16 -7.27
CA GLY A 1 21.66 12.34 -7.51
C GLY A 1 20.94 11.54 -6.46
N ASP A 2 20.30 12.22 -5.50
CA ASP A 2 19.75 11.60 -4.31
C ASP A 2 18.63 10.62 -4.68
N ARG A 3 18.94 9.33 -4.67
CA ARG A 3 17.94 8.29 -4.85
C ARG A 3 17.08 8.29 -3.60
N ILE A 4 15.78 8.54 -3.76
CA ILE A 4 14.80 8.40 -2.67
C ILE A 4 15.01 7.01 -2.04
N PRO A 5 15.23 6.91 -0.71
CA PRO A 5 15.41 5.63 -0.06
C PRO A 5 14.20 4.72 -0.32
N ARG A 6 14.44 3.47 -0.74
CA ARG A 6 13.36 2.50 -1.07
C ARG A 6 12.33 2.34 0.03
N LEU A 7 12.77 2.40 1.29
CA LEU A 7 11.88 2.39 2.45
C LEU A 7 10.91 3.57 2.43
N VAL A 8 11.40 4.78 2.17
CA VAL A 8 10.57 5.99 2.11
C VAL A 8 9.62 5.91 0.92
N ALA A 9 10.09 5.46 -0.24
CA ALA A 9 9.24 5.29 -1.42
C ALA A 9 8.13 4.25 -1.19
N ILE A 10 8.42 3.11 -0.56
CA ILE A 10 7.43 2.04 -0.34
C ILE A 10 6.49 2.38 0.82
N ALA A 11 7.05 2.65 1.99
CA ALA A 11 6.28 2.82 3.22
C ALA A 11 5.68 4.23 3.34
N GLY A 12 6.39 5.26 2.86
CA GLY A 12 5.84 6.61 2.78
C GLY A 12 4.66 6.70 1.80
N SER A 13 4.74 6.01 0.66
CA SER A 13 3.60 5.92 -0.26
C SER A 13 2.40 5.22 0.37
N ALA A 14 2.58 4.20 1.23
CA ALA A 14 1.46 3.60 1.96
C ALA A 14 0.76 4.61 2.88
N VAL A 15 1.54 5.47 3.57
CA VAL A 15 0.97 6.56 4.38
C VAL A 15 0.17 7.54 3.53
N VAL A 16 0.73 7.96 2.39
CA VAL A 16 0.04 8.88 1.46
C VAL A 16 -1.21 8.25 0.85
N LEU A 17 -1.16 6.97 0.48
CA LEU A 17 -2.31 6.22 -0.04
C LEU A 17 -3.44 6.12 0.98
N GLY A 18 -3.11 5.85 2.25
CA GLY A 18 -4.08 5.81 3.33
C GLY A 18 -4.72 7.18 3.61
N LEU A 19 -3.89 8.21 3.81
CA LEU A 19 -4.37 9.54 4.22
C LEU A 19 -4.99 10.32 3.06
N VAL A 20 -4.28 10.46 1.94
CA VAL A 20 -4.77 11.23 0.79
C VAL A 20 -5.66 10.37 -0.09
N GLY A 21 -5.24 9.14 -0.39
CA GLY A 21 -5.96 8.26 -1.30
C GLY A 21 -7.23 7.62 -0.72
N ARG A 22 -7.52 7.79 0.58
CA ARG A 22 -8.77 7.32 1.22
C ARG A 22 -9.35 8.29 2.24
N VAL A 23 -8.60 8.71 3.27
CA VAL A 23 -9.18 9.58 4.33
C VAL A 23 -9.68 10.91 3.75
N ALA A 24 -8.90 11.58 2.90
CA ALA A 24 -9.32 12.82 2.25
C ALA A 24 -10.57 12.63 1.35
N LEU A 25 -10.70 11.47 0.69
CA LEU A 25 -11.88 11.13 -0.12
C LEU A 25 -13.12 10.90 0.76
N GLY A 26 -12.97 10.21 1.89
CA GLY A 26 -14.07 9.97 2.83
C GLY A 26 -14.47 11.20 3.65
N ALA A 27 -13.57 12.18 3.79
CA ALA A 27 -13.78 13.39 4.59
C ALA A 27 -14.30 14.60 3.78
N SER A 28 -14.28 14.55 2.45
CA SER A 28 -14.65 15.68 1.59
C SER A 28 -15.69 15.30 0.53
N ALA A 29 -16.67 16.17 0.34
CA ALA A 29 -17.64 16.10 -0.75
C ALA A 29 -17.23 16.94 -1.98
N LEU A 30 -16.10 17.66 -1.91
CA LEU A 30 -15.65 18.54 -2.99
C LEU A 30 -15.01 17.74 -4.12
N LEU A 31 -15.56 17.87 -5.33
CA LEU A 31 -15.07 17.17 -6.53
C LEU A 31 -13.58 17.46 -6.82
N ALA A 32 -13.14 18.71 -6.60
CA ALA A 32 -11.73 19.08 -6.78
C ALA A 32 -10.80 18.29 -5.83
N VAL A 33 -11.21 18.09 -4.58
CA VAL A 33 -10.46 17.28 -3.60
C VAL A 33 -10.40 15.82 -4.05
N TRP A 34 -11.51 15.31 -4.58
CA TRP A 34 -11.58 13.96 -5.14
C TRP A 34 -10.61 13.74 -6.29
N ILE A 35 -10.59 14.66 -7.26
CA ILE A 35 -9.70 14.59 -8.41
C ILE A 35 -8.23 14.63 -7.95
N LEU A 36 -7.87 15.59 -7.11
CA LEU A 36 -6.50 15.73 -6.61
C LEU A 36 -6.06 14.50 -5.81
N ALA A 37 -6.92 13.99 -4.93
CA ALA A 37 -6.64 12.79 -4.15
C ALA A 37 -6.48 11.55 -5.05
N ALA A 38 -7.30 11.41 -6.10
CA ALA A 38 -7.17 10.33 -7.07
C ALA A 38 -5.85 10.40 -7.85
N VAL A 39 -5.42 11.59 -8.27
CA VAL A 39 -4.11 11.79 -8.92
C VAL A 39 -2.97 11.39 -7.99
N VAL A 40 -2.95 11.92 -6.76
CA VAL A 40 -1.92 11.59 -5.76
C VAL A 40 -1.90 10.10 -5.46
N ARG A 41 -3.07 9.47 -5.32
CA ARG A 41 -3.20 8.02 -5.13
C ARG A 41 -2.55 7.24 -6.27
N ASN A 42 -2.84 7.58 -7.52
CA ASN A 42 -2.25 6.88 -8.67
C ASN A 42 -0.73 7.06 -8.75
N VAL A 43 -0.23 8.26 -8.48
CA VAL A 43 1.22 8.51 -8.40
C VAL A 43 1.86 7.66 -7.30
N ALA A 44 1.28 7.65 -6.10
CA ALA A 44 1.79 6.91 -4.95
C ALA A 44 1.79 5.38 -5.19
N LEU A 45 0.79 4.84 -5.88
CA LEU A 45 0.78 3.43 -6.29
C LEU A 45 1.98 3.08 -7.19
N GLN A 46 2.31 3.96 -8.13
CA GLN A 46 3.46 3.75 -9.03
C GLN A 46 4.80 3.90 -8.29
N VAL A 47 4.91 4.90 -7.41
CA VAL A 47 6.10 5.13 -6.57
C VAL A 47 6.33 3.96 -5.61
N GLN A 48 5.26 3.33 -5.10
CA GLN A 48 5.35 2.15 -4.25
C GLN A 48 5.68 0.87 -5.02
N GLY A 49 5.02 0.67 -6.17
CA GLY A 49 5.03 -0.59 -6.90
C GLY A 49 6.37 -0.93 -7.53
N ALA A 50 7.01 0.04 -8.19
CA ALA A 50 8.25 -0.21 -8.93
C ALA A 50 9.42 -0.62 -8.00
N PRO A 51 9.71 0.09 -6.89
CA PRO A 51 10.77 -0.32 -5.97
C PRO A 51 10.49 -1.65 -5.28
N LEU A 52 9.22 -1.95 -4.96
CA LEU A 52 8.85 -3.22 -4.34
C LEU A 52 9.12 -4.39 -5.30
N THR A 53 8.86 -4.23 -6.59
CA THR A 53 9.17 -5.26 -7.59
C THR A 53 10.67 -5.44 -7.78
N ALA A 54 11.44 -4.34 -7.84
CA ALA A 54 12.90 -4.39 -7.96
C ALA A 54 13.55 -5.14 -6.79
N VAL A 55 13.09 -4.92 -5.55
CA VAL A 55 13.59 -5.63 -4.36
C VAL A 55 13.42 -7.14 -4.51
N TRP A 56 12.27 -7.61 -4.98
CA TRP A 56 12.04 -9.04 -5.16
C TRP A 56 12.89 -9.62 -6.30
N GLN A 57 13.10 -8.88 -7.39
CA GLN A 57 13.98 -9.32 -8.48
C GLN A 57 15.44 -9.46 -8.03
N GLU A 58 15.92 -8.54 -7.18
CA GLU A 58 17.29 -8.59 -6.65
C GLU A 58 17.51 -9.70 -5.61
N ARG A 59 16.46 -10.06 -4.86
CA ARG A 59 16.55 -11.03 -3.76
C ARG A 59 16.23 -12.47 -4.19
N VAL A 60 15.63 -12.68 -5.36
CA VAL A 60 15.18 -13.99 -5.84
C VAL A 60 16.05 -14.48 -7.00
N PRO A 61 16.60 -15.71 -6.93
CA PRO A 61 17.37 -16.30 -8.02
C PRO A 61 16.57 -16.34 -9.34
N PRO A 62 17.21 -16.11 -10.50
CA PRO A 62 16.51 -15.99 -11.79
C PRO A 62 15.51 -17.11 -12.09
N GLY A 63 15.87 -18.37 -11.84
CA GLY A 63 15.02 -19.54 -12.08
C GLY A 63 13.76 -19.62 -11.19
N ARG A 64 13.63 -18.80 -10.15
CA ARG A 64 12.46 -18.76 -9.24
C ARG A 64 11.68 -17.45 -9.31
N GLN A 65 12.13 -16.47 -10.10
CA GLN A 65 11.51 -15.14 -10.14
C GLN A 65 10.06 -15.20 -10.60
N GLY A 66 9.73 -16.02 -11.61
CA GLY A 66 8.35 -16.17 -12.09
C GLY A 66 7.40 -16.66 -11.01
N ALA A 67 7.79 -17.69 -10.24
CA ALA A 67 6.99 -18.23 -9.16
C ALA A 67 6.79 -17.22 -8.01
N VAL A 68 7.86 -16.53 -7.59
CA VAL A 68 7.78 -15.57 -6.48
C VAL A 68 7.00 -14.31 -6.86
N LEU A 69 7.23 -13.75 -8.06
CA LEU A 69 6.48 -12.59 -8.54
C LEU A 69 5.02 -12.95 -8.83
N GLY A 70 4.75 -14.16 -9.32
CA GLY A 70 3.40 -14.70 -9.47
C GLY A 70 2.69 -14.82 -8.12
N ALA A 71 3.32 -15.44 -7.12
CA ALA A 71 2.79 -15.55 -5.76
C ALA A 71 2.54 -14.18 -5.11
N LYS A 72 3.46 -13.21 -5.27
CA LYS A 72 3.27 -11.82 -4.84
C LYS A 72 1.98 -11.23 -5.44
N LYS A 73 1.74 -11.44 -6.74
CA LYS A 73 0.55 -10.93 -7.43
C LYS A 73 -0.72 -11.60 -6.93
N LEU A 74 -0.69 -12.93 -6.73
CA LEU A 74 -1.81 -13.69 -6.17
C LEU A 74 -2.15 -13.24 -4.75
N LEU A 75 -1.14 -13.02 -3.90
CA LEU A 75 -1.36 -12.49 -2.55
C LEU A 75 -1.97 -11.08 -2.58
N GLY A 76 -1.51 -10.22 -3.49
CA GLY A 76 -2.09 -8.89 -3.66
C GLY A 76 -3.57 -8.91 -4.09
N GLN A 77 -3.97 -9.91 -4.89
CA GLN A 77 -5.35 -10.07 -5.35
C GLN A 77 -6.22 -10.87 -4.36
N GLY A 78 -5.65 -11.83 -3.65
CA GLY A 78 -6.38 -12.76 -2.78
C GLY A 78 -7.04 -12.10 -1.57
N PHE A 79 -6.54 -10.94 -1.13
CA PHE A 79 -7.20 -10.15 -0.09
C PHE A 79 -8.36 -9.29 -0.60
N TYR A 80 -8.56 -9.17 -1.91
CA TYR A 80 -9.65 -8.37 -2.47
C TYR A 80 -11.04 -8.93 -2.13
N PRO A 81 -11.34 -10.25 -2.32
CA PRO A 81 -12.67 -10.76 -1.98
C PRO A 81 -13.04 -10.62 -0.50
N PRO A 82 -12.17 -10.97 0.47
CA PRO A 82 -12.46 -10.70 1.89
C PRO A 82 -12.64 -9.21 2.18
N ALA A 83 -11.84 -8.33 1.56
CA ALA A 83 -11.97 -6.88 1.77
C ALA A 83 -13.32 -6.33 1.28
N VAL A 84 -13.83 -6.82 0.15
CA VAL A 84 -15.15 -6.44 -0.37
C VAL A 84 -16.26 -6.90 0.57
N LEU A 85 -16.21 -8.15 1.03
CA LEU A 85 -17.20 -8.71 1.96
C LEU A 85 -17.19 -7.96 3.30
N LEU A 86 -16.01 -7.70 3.86
CA LEU A 86 -15.87 -6.94 5.10
C LEU A 86 -16.36 -5.50 4.95
N GLY A 87 -16.01 -4.82 3.85
CA GLY A 87 -16.47 -3.46 3.58
C GLY A 87 -17.99 -3.37 3.44
N GLY A 88 -18.60 -4.32 2.73
CA GLY A 88 -20.06 -4.42 2.61
C GLY A 88 -20.73 -4.69 3.95
N ALA A 89 -20.25 -5.70 4.70
CA ALA A 89 -20.79 -6.06 6.01
C ALA A 89 -20.70 -4.90 7.02
N LEU A 90 -19.57 -4.18 7.05
CA LEU A 90 -19.40 -3.00 7.91
C LEU A 90 -20.36 -1.87 7.52
N THR A 91 -20.56 -1.64 6.22
CA THR A 91 -21.51 -0.62 5.74
C THR A 91 -22.94 -0.95 6.15
N VAL A 92 -23.34 -2.22 6.07
CA VAL A 92 -24.66 -2.69 6.53
C VAL A 92 -24.80 -2.55 8.05
N ALA A 93 -23.79 -2.95 8.82
CA ALA A 93 -23.81 -2.82 10.28
C ALA A 93 -23.90 -1.36 10.75
N LEU A 94 -23.33 -0.44 9.98
CA LEU A 94 -23.33 1.00 10.26
C LEU A 94 -24.51 1.74 9.60
N HIS A 95 -25.42 1.04 8.90
CA HIS A 95 -26.57 1.63 8.23
C HIS A 95 -27.44 2.55 9.13
N PRO A 96 -27.62 2.30 10.44
CA PRO A 96 -28.35 3.23 11.33
C PRO A 96 -27.77 4.65 11.39
N LEU A 97 -26.51 4.86 10.99
CA LEU A 97 -25.87 6.18 10.91
C LEU A 97 -26.18 6.94 9.61
N GLY A 98 -26.94 6.32 8.70
CA GLY A 98 -27.17 6.77 7.32
C GLY A 98 -26.14 6.20 6.35
N GLN A 99 -26.60 5.84 5.15
CA GLN A 99 -25.78 5.16 4.12
C GLN A 99 -24.52 5.95 3.75
N GLU A 100 -24.63 7.27 3.59
CA GLU A 100 -23.49 8.13 3.27
C GLU A 100 -22.45 8.15 4.40
N THR A 101 -22.89 8.31 5.65
CA THR A 101 -22.03 8.29 6.82
C THR A 101 -21.33 6.94 6.98
N ALA A 102 -22.07 5.85 6.84
CA ALA A 102 -21.54 4.49 6.92
C ALA A 102 -20.40 4.27 5.90
N LEU A 103 -20.61 4.68 4.64
CA LEU A 103 -19.61 4.59 3.58
C LEU A 103 -18.36 5.42 3.92
N ARG A 104 -18.53 6.67 4.36
CA ARG A 104 -17.40 7.54 4.76
C ARG A 104 -16.58 6.93 5.89
N VAL A 105 -17.24 6.38 6.91
CA VAL A 105 -16.56 5.72 8.05
C VAL A 105 -15.74 4.52 7.58
N VAL A 106 -16.30 3.66 6.73
CA VAL A 106 -15.58 2.49 6.20
C VAL A 106 -14.35 2.91 5.38
N ILE A 107 -14.50 3.92 4.51
CA ILE A 107 -13.38 4.44 3.70
C ILE A 107 -12.30 5.05 4.58
N ILE A 108 -12.67 5.87 5.56
CA ILE A 108 -11.73 6.52 6.47
C ILE A 108 -11.01 5.48 7.31
N ALA A 109 -11.72 4.51 7.90
CA ALA A 109 -11.11 3.45 8.69
C ALA A 109 -10.11 2.62 7.87
N GLY A 110 -10.46 2.28 6.63
CA GLY A 110 -9.55 1.59 5.69
C GLY A 110 -8.34 2.45 5.30
N GLY A 111 -8.49 3.77 5.23
CA GLY A 111 -7.40 4.72 5.01
C GLY A 111 -6.45 4.82 6.21
N LEU A 112 -6.99 4.92 7.41
CA LEU A 112 -6.22 4.94 8.65
C LEU A 112 -5.46 3.63 8.86
N GLY A 113 -6.10 2.48 8.60
CA GLY A 113 -5.44 1.17 8.67
C GLY A 113 -4.24 1.09 7.73
N GLU A 114 -4.38 1.54 6.48
CA GLU A 114 -3.26 1.57 5.52
C GLU A 114 -2.14 2.51 5.95
N ALA A 115 -2.48 3.69 6.49
CA ALA A 115 -1.50 4.63 7.01
C ALA A 115 -0.73 4.05 8.21
N LEU A 116 -1.43 3.37 9.13
CA LEU A 116 -0.81 2.68 10.26
C LEU A 116 0.15 1.58 9.81
N VAL A 117 -0.21 0.80 8.78
CA VAL A 117 0.69 -0.18 8.17
C VAL A 117 1.93 0.51 7.61
N GLY A 118 1.78 1.61 6.86
CA GLY A 118 2.91 2.40 6.36
C GLY A 118 3.84 2.90 7.47
N VAL A 119 3.28 3.42 8.57
CA VAL A 119 4.04 3.85 9.75
C VAL A 119 4.75 2.67 10.43
N ALA A 120 4.08 1.53 10.58
CA ALA A 120 4.68 0.32 11.12
C ALA A 120 5.84 -0.17 10.24
N MET A 121 5.71 -0.10 8.91
CA MET A 121 6.77 -0.43 7.97
C MET A 121 8.00 0.47 8.13
N LEU A 122 7.80 1.79 8.28
CA LEU A 122 8.88 2.75 8.54
C LEU A 122 9.63 2.44 9.85
N ARG A 123 8.92 1.96 10.87
CA ARG A 123 9.49 1.60 12.17
C ARG A 123 10.12 0.21 12.21
N SER A 124 9.71 -0.71 11.33
CA SER A 124 10.18 -2.09 11.32
C SER A 124 11.67 -2.20 10.99
N ARG A 125 12.42 -2.87 11.87
CA ARG A 125 13.84 -3.21 11.64
C ARG A 125 13.98 -4.29 10.56
N GLY A 126 13.04 -5.25 10.52
CA GLY A 126 13.04 -6.34 9.53
C GLY A 126 12.86 -5.81 8.10
N ILE A 127 11.93 -4.88 7.90
CA ILE A 127 11.73 -4.26 6.58
C ILE A 127 12.93 -3.42 6.18
N ARG A 128 13.54 -2.68 7.13
CA ARG A 128 14.79 -1.96 6.88
C ARG A 128 15.91 -2.90 6.41
N ALA A 129 16.09 -4.05 7.06
CA ALA A 129 17.07 -5.05 6.66
C ALA A 129 16.76 -5.68 5.28
N LEU A 130 15.48 -5.91 4.98
CA LEU A 130 15.04 -6.42 3.68
C LEU A 130 15.29 -5.43 2.54
N LEU A 131 15.15 -4.12 2.81
CA LEU A 131 15.29 -3.06 1.80
C LEU A 131 16.71 -2.48 1.72
N ALA A 132 17.58 -2.83 2.66
CA ALA A 132 18.99 -2.47 2.60
C ALA A 132 19.63 -3.07 1.32
N PRO A 133 20.64 -2.38 0.74
CA PRO A 133 21.41 -2.92 -0.37
C PRO A 133 21.92 -4.31 0.00
N ALA A 134 21.75 -5.29 -0.89
CA ALA A 134 22.39 -6.58 -0.70
C ALA A 134 23.91 -6.33 -0.61
N ALA A 135 24.55 -6.80 0.46
CA ALA A 135 26.00 -6.69 0.59
C ALA A 135 26.64 -7.27 -0.67
N ALA A 136 27.38 -6.44 -1.40
CA ALA A 136 28.20 -6.87 -2.52
C ALA A 136 29.28 -7.80 -1.98
N GLY A 137 29.03 -9.11 -1.98
CA GLY A 137 29.96 -10.06 -1.36
C GLY A 137 29.32 -11.34 -0.85
N ARG A 138 28.75 -12.12 -1.77
CA ARG A 138 28.92 -13.58 -1.72
C ARG A 138 29.44 -13.99 -3.10
N THR A 139 30.77 -13.82 -3.24
CA THR A 139 31.72 -14.67 -3.99
C THR A 139 31.05 -15.65 -4.96
N ALA A 140 31.25 -15.56 -6.27
CA ALA A 140 32.47 -16.05 -6.91
C ALA A 140 33.05 -17.25 -6.13
N ALA A 141 32.32 -18.36 -6.14
CA ALA A 141 32.79 -19.69 -5.77
C ALA A 141 31.96 -20.70 -6.57
#